data_AF-A0A519TY49-F1
#
_entry.id   AF-A0A519TY49-F1
#
_cell.length_a   1.000
_cell.length_b   1.000
_cell.length_c   1.000
_cell.angle_alpha   90.00
_cell.angle_beta   90.00
_cell.angle_gamma   90.00
#
_symmetry.space_group_name_H-M   'P 1'
#
loop_
_entity.id
_entity.type
_entity.pdbx_description
1 polymer ?
#
loop_
_entity_poly.entity_id
_entity_poly.type
_entity_poly.pdbx_seq_one_letter_code
_entity_poly.pdbx_strand_id
1 'polypeptide(L)'
;AGGARRAWWLVTNRPHLAQLVSRWQEPGKGARHLLSLVRRSRLKALLRRMLDESEFLSEYGIRALSRYHDEHPYVYRAGKTDFVVQYLPGESDSGMFGGNSNWRGPVWFPINFLIVESLQRFYTYYGDSFKIEYPTGSGTLLTLKEVASKLAERLNKLLLRGADGRRPAFGDSELLQTDPHFKDYLLFHEYFHGDDGHGLGASHQTGWTGLIAKLLQPQ
;
A
#
# COMPACT_ATOMS: atom_id res chain seq x y z
N ALA A 1 -22.38 -3.83 23.00
CA ALA A 1 -21.11 -3.16 22.58
C ALA A 1 -21.38 -1.73 22.10
N GLY A 2 -20.58 -0.74 22.51
CA GLY A 2 -20.82 0.69 22.24
C GLY A 2 -20.73 1.14 20.77
N GLY A 3 -20.22 0.30 19.87
CA GLY A 3 -20.18 0.58 18.43
C GLY A 3 -21.55 0.44 17.76
N ALA A 4 -22.30 -0.62 18.07
CA ALA A 4 -23.64 -0.85 17.51
C ALA A 4 -24.63 0.25 17.90
N ARG A 5 -24.59 0.73 19.15
CA ARG A 5 -25.42 1.86 19.62
C ARG A 5 -25.10 3.17 18.89
N ARG A 6 -23.82 3.47 18.65
CA ARG A 6 -23.41 4.68 17.90
C ARG A 6 -23.76 4.60 16.42
N ALA A 7 -23.61 3.43 15.80
CA ALA A 7 -24.05 3.19 14.42
C ALA A 7 -25.57 3.35 14.29
N TRP A 8 -26.34 2.75 15.20
CA TRP A 8 -27.80 2.92 15.23
C TRP A 8 -28.21 4.38 15.42
N TRP A 9 -27.58 5.09 16.35
CA TRP A 9 -27.83 6.51 16.55
C TRP A 9 -27.58 7.34 15.28
N LEU A 10 -26.49 7.06 14.56
CA LEU A 10 -26.18 7.75 13.30
C LEU A 10 -27.26 7.48 12.23
N VAL A 11 -27.71 6.24 12.11
CA VAL A 11 -28.77 5.84 11.17
C VAL A 11 -30.09 6.54 11.50
N THR A 12 -30.47 6.59 12.77
CA THR A 12 -31.73 7.21 13.22
C THR A 12 -31.70 8.73 13.13
N ASN A 13 -30.60 9.37 13.52
CA ASN A 13 -30.55 10.83 13.71
C ASN A 13 -29.91 11.58 12.54
N ARG A 14 -29.11 10.91 11.69
CA ARG A 14 -28.43 11.52 10.54
C ARG A 14 -28.59 10.64 9.28
N PRO A 15 -29.83 10.41 8.80
CA PRO A 15 -30.10 9.47 7.71
C PRO A 15 -29.38 9.81 6.40
N HIS A 16 -29.17 11.09 6.09
CA HIS A 16 -28.40 11.52 4.91
C HIS A 16 -26.92 11.10 4.98
N LEU A 17 -26.31 11.10 6.17
CA LEU A 17 -24.94 10.58 6.36
C LEU A 17 -24.94 9.05 6.35
N ALA A 18 -25.97 8.42 6.93
CA ALA A 18 -26.10 6.96 6.91
C ALA A 18 -26.27 6.40 5.50
N GLN A 19 -26.90 7.13 4.57
CA GLN A 19 -26.98 6.75 3.14
C GLN A 19 -25.61 6.70 2.46
N LEU A 20 -24.62 7.44 2.96
CA LEU A 20 -23.24 7.40 2.46
C LEU A 20 -22.49 6.17 2.95
N VAL A 21 -22.97 5.56 4.04
CA VAL A 21 -22.36 4.36 4.64
C VAL A 21 -23.08 3.11 4.12
N SER A 22 -22.31 2.06 3.80
CA SER A 22 -22.81 0.84 3.17
C SER A 22 -24.06 0.26 3.87
N ARG A 23 -24.94 -0.36 3.06
CA ARG A 23 -26.24 -0.96 3.39
C ARG A 23 -26.18 -1.78 4.69
N TRP A 24 -26.44 -1.14 5.83
CA TRP A 24 -26.47 -1.79 7.15
C TRP A 24 -27.53 -2.90 7.21
N GLN A 25 -28.56 -2.85 6.36
CA GLN A 25 -29.63 -3.86 6.34
C GLN A 25 -29.25 -5.14 5.57
N GLU A 26 -28.15 -5.14 4.80
CA GLU A 26 -27.68 -6.33 4.09
C GLU A 26 -26.55 -7.01 4.87
N PRO A 27 -26.84 -8.10 5.61
CA PRO A 27 -25.80 -8.85 6.29
C PRO A 27 -24.81 -9.45 5.28
N GLY A 28 -23.52 -9.22 5.50
CA GLY A 28 -22.45 -9.97 4.86
C GLY A 28 -22.32 -11.38 5.47
N LYS A 29 -21.20 -12.07 5.19
CA LYS A 29 -20.94 -13.42 5.75
C LYS A 29 -21.06 -13.40 7.28
N GLY A 30 -21.95 -14.25 7.83
CA GLY A 30 -22.15 -14.38 9.28
C GLY A 30 -22.81 -13.18 9.96
N ALA A 31 -23.76 -12.50 9.30
CA ALA A 31 -24.48 -11.33 9.84
C ALA A 31 -23.58 -10.12 10.18
N ARG A 32 -22.41 -10.02 9.54
CA ARG A 32 -21.50 -8.89 9.70
C ARG A 32 -21.99 -7.70 8.89
N HIS A 33 -21.91 -6.51 9.45
CA HIS A 33 -22.24 -5.26 8.76
C HIS A 33 -20.96 -4.50 8.40
N LEU A 34 -20.88 -4.02 7.16
CA LEU A 34 -19.76 -3.22 6.68
C LEU A 34 -20.08 -1.73 6.87
N LEU A 35 -19.29 -1.05 7.69
CA LEU A 35 -19.30 0.41 7.81
C LEU A 35 -18.15 0.99 6.97
N SER A 36 -18.36 1.15 5.66
CA SER A 36 -17.33 1.65 4.74
C SER A 36 -17.90 2.65 3.73
N LEU A 37 -17.10 3.68 3.40
CA LEU A 37 -17.37 4.64 2.34
C LEU A 37 -17.16 4.02 0.94
N VAL A 38 -16.39 2.94 0.86
CA VAL A 38 -16.03 2.27 -0.39
C VAL A 38 -16.93 1.04 -0.56
N ARG A 39 -17.86 1.15 -1.50
CA ARG A 39 -18.77 0.05 -1.90
C ARG A 39 -18.07 -0.92 -2.86
N ARG A 40 -18.66 -2.12 -3.05
CA ARG A 40 -18.17 -3.18 -3.93
C ARG A 40 -17.64 -2.69 -5.30
N SER A 41 -18.42 -1.87 -6.01
CA SER A 41 -18.05 -1.35 -7.33
C SER A 41 -16.89 -0.36 -7.28
N ARG A 42 -16.89 0.56 -6.30
CA ARG A 42 -15.79 1.50 -6.07
C ARG A 42 -14.52 0.80 -5.65
N LEU A 43 -14.63 -0.22 -4.78
CA LEU A 43 -13.50 -1.04 -4.38
C LEU A 43 -12.90 -1.75 -5.59
N LYS A 44 -13.73 -2.35 -6.45
CA LYS A 44 -13.27 -2.99 -7.68
C LYS A 44 -12.52 -2.01 -8.60
N ALA A 45 -13.05 -0.79 -8.77
CA ALA A 45 -12.41 0.25 -9.60
C ALA A 45 -11.07 0.72 -9.01
N LEU A 46 -11.01 0.96 -7.70
CA LEU A 46 -9.78 1.34 -7.00
C LEU A 46 -8.71 0.26 -7.10
N LEU A 47 -9.07 -1.00 -6.80
CA LEU A 47 -8.14 -2.12 -6.83
C LEU A 47 -7.62 -2.38 -8.24
N ARG A 48 -8.45 -2.22 -9.27
CA ARG A 48 -7.99 -2.35 -10.67
C ARG A 48 -6.83 -1.40 -10.97
N ARG A 49 -6.88 -0.15 -10.49
CA ARG A 49 -5.78 0.81 -10.70
C ARG A 49 -4.59 0.55 -9.75
N MET A 50 -4.88 0.23 -8.49
CA MET A 50 -3.85 0.00 -7.46
C MET A 50 -2.99 -1.25 -7.75
N LEU A 51 -3.59 -2.28 -8.35
CA LEU A 51 -2.95 -3.57 -8.64
C LEU A 51 -2.37 -3.67 -10.06
N ASP A 52 -2.26 -2.54 -10.77
CA ASP A 52 -1.65 -2.45 -12.10
C ASP A 52 -0.17 -2.11 -11.97
N GLU A 53 0.69 -2.92 -12.60
CA GLU A 53 2.15 -2.80 -12.49
C GLU A 53 2.72 -1.59 -13.26
N SER A 54 1.99 -1.11 -14.27
CA SER A 54 2.30 0.14 -14.97
C SER A 54 1.92 1.39 -14.16
N GLU A 55 1.25 1.20 -13.02
CA GLU A 55 0.74 2.28 -12.18
C GLU A 55 1.32 2.16 -10.75
N PHE A 56 0.54 1.64 -9.81
CA PHE A 56 0.87 1.64 -8.39
C PHE A 56 1.57 0.35 -7.92
N LEU A 57 1.39 -0.78 -8.60
CA LEU A 57 1.91 -2.06 -8.13
C LEU A 57 3.39 -2.21 -8.51
N SER A 58 4.27 -1.96 -7.54
CA SER A 58 5.70 -2.25 -7.64
C SER A 58 5.99 -3.72 -7.31
N GLU A 59 7.16 -4.23 -7.71
CA GLU A 59 7.67 -5.52 -7.19
C GLU A 59 7.79 -5.56 -5.67
N TYR A 60 7.86 -4.39 -5.02
CA TYR A 60 8.15 -4.24 -3.60
C TYR A 60 6.97 -3.70 -2.77
N GLY A 61 5.82 -3.44 -3.38
CA GLY A 61 4.62 -2.95 -2.70
C GLY A 61 3.78 -2.00 -3.56
N ILE A 62 2.99 -1.16 -2.92
CA ILE A 62 2.19 -0.10 -3.55
C ILE A 62 2.99 1.21 -3.47
N ARG A 63 3.27 1.81 -4.63
CA ARG A 63 3.91 3.13 -4.78
C ARG A 63 3.04 4.24 -4.19
N ALA A 64 3.65 5.30 -3.68
CA ALA A 64 2.91 6.46 -3.16
C ALA A 64 2.24 7.30 -4.26
N LEU A 65 2.81 7.30 -5.47
CA LEU A 65 2.23 7.89 -6.67
C LEU A 65 2.30 6.88 -7.80
N SER A 66 1.32 6.92 -8.71
CA SER A 66 1.35 6.07 -9.89
C SER A 66 2.56 6.37 -10.77
N ARG A 67 3.21 5.31 -11.27
CA ARG A 67 4.27 5.38 -12.28
C ARG A 67 3.80 5.98 -13.60
N TYR A 68 2.49 6.02 -13.88
CA TYR A 68 1.92 6.76 -15.00
C TYR A 68 2.40 8.24 -15.06
N HIS A 69 2.60 8.85 -13.89
CA HIS A 69 3.07 10.24 -13.77
C HIS A 69 4.57 10.45 -14.04
N ASP A 70 5.29 9.40 -14.43
CA ASP A 70 6.65 9.51 -14.95
C ASP A 70 6.62 10.14 -16.35
N GLU A 71 5.78 9.58 -17.23
CA GLU A 71 5.55 10.09 -18.59
C GLU A 71 4.50 11.20 -18.64
N HIS A 72 3.58 11.23 -17.67
CA HIS A 72 2.41 12.13 -17.66
C HIS A 72 2.32 12.92 -16.34
N PRO A 73 3.28 13.80 -16.04
CA PRO A 73 3.30 14.54 -14.79
C PRO A 73 2.03 15.39 -14.63
N TYR A 74 1.54 15.51 -13.40
CA TYR A 74 0.41 16.40 -13.12
C TYR A 74 0.90 17.84 -13.06
N VAL A 75 0.31 18.71 -13.91
CA VAL A 75 0.67 20.13 -13.99
C VAL A 75 -0.50 21.00 -13.56
N TYR A 76 -0.31 21.73 -12.46
CA TYR A 76 -1.23 22.78 -12.03
C TYR A 76 -0.69 24.14 -12.47
N ARG A 77 -1.41 24.79 -13.39
CA ARG A 77 -1.03 26.09 -13.96
C ARG A 77 -1.64 27.23 -13.14
N ALA A 78 -0.80 28.03 -12.50
CA ALA A 78 -1.20 29.16 -11.66
C ALA A 78 -0.61 30.47 -12.20
N GLY A 79 -1.30 31.07 -13.17
CA GLY A 79 -0.85 32.30 -13.82
C GLY A 79 0.42 32.08 -14.65
N LYS A 80 1.55 32.65 -14.20
CA LYS A 80 2.86 32.52 -14.86
C LYS A 80 3.72 31.37 -14.32
N THR A 81 3.23 30.66 -13.31
CA THR A 81 3.97 29.58 -12.64
C THR A 81 3.25 28.26 -12.84
N ASP A 82 3.99 27.26 -13.31
CA ASP A 82 3.52 25.88 -13.40
C ASP A 82 4.05 25.09 -12.20
N PHE A 83 3.15 24.44 -11.46
CA PHE A 83 3.47 23.50 -10.39
C PHE A 83 3.36 22.08 -10.92
N VAL A 84 4.46 21.33 -10.86
CA VAL A 84 4.56 19.99 -11.46
C VAL A 84 4.72 18.94 -10.37
N VAL A 85 3.92 17.88 -10.44
CA VAL A 85 4.05 16.67 -9.64
C VAL A 85 4.41 15.53 -10.58
N GLN A 86 5.70 15.23 -10.66
CA GLN A 86 6.25 14.10 -11.39
C GLN A 86 6.44 12.89 -10.48
N TYR A 87 6.33 11.68 -11.05
CA TYR A 87 6.76 10.45 -10.39
C TYR A 87 8.27 10.47 -10.12
N LEU A 88 8.64 10.22 -8.87
CA LEU A 88 10.03 10.06 -8.44
C LEU A 88 10.08 8.82 -7.54
N PRO A 89 10.73 7.72 -7.99
CA PRO A 89 10.73 6.49 -7.21
C PRO A 89 11.60 6.58 -5.94
N GLY A 90 12.56 7.49 -5.88
CA GLY A 90 13.53 7.62 -4.79
C GLY A 90 13.43 8.90 -3.96
N GLU A 91 14.54 9.61 -3.81
CA GLU A 91 14.56 10.91 -3.11
C GLU A 91 13.82 12.00 -3.90
N SER A 92 13.37 13.03 -3.19
CA SER A 92 12.77 14.22 -3.80
C SER A 92 13.82 15.02 -4.59
N ASP A 93 13.44 15.52 -5.76
CA ASP A 93 14.23 16.45 -6.58
C ASP A 93 14.12 17.92 -6.13
N SER A 94 13.37 18.20 -5.06
CA SER A 94 13.14 19.55 -4.55
C SER A 94 13.18 19.59 -3.02
N GLY A 95 13.57 20.75 -2.47
CA GLY A 95 13.64 20.97 -1.03
C GLY A 95 12.30 21.28 -0.34
N MET A 96 11.18 21.25 -1.07
CA MET A 96 9.86 21.45 -0.47
C MET A 96 9.56 20.34 0.55
N PHE A 97 9.13 20.72 1.76
CA PHE A 97 8.83 19.82 2.89
C PHE A 97 10.03 19.12 3.54
N GLY A 98 11.19 19.79 3.60
CA GLY A 98 12.29 19.36 4.48
C GLY A 98 13.35 18.48 3.81
N GLY A 99 13.49 18.57 2.48
CA GLY A 99 14.58 17.92 1.75
C GLY A 99 14.16 16.62 1.04
N ASN A 100 14.90 15.54 1.28
CA ASN A 100 14.91 14.30 0.48
C ASN A 100 13.63 13.45 0.62
N SER A 101 12.80 13.69 1.65
CA SER A 101 11.59 12.90 1.90
C SER A 101 10.59 13.05 0.75
N ASN A 102 10.09 11.92 0.26
CA ASN A 102 9.36 11.88 -0.99
C ASN A 102 8.12 10.98 -0.93
N TRP A 103 6.97 11.56 -1.29
CA TRP A 103 5.69 10.86 -1.40
C TRP A 103 5.23 10.71 -2.86
N ARG A 104 6.11 11.00 -3.83
CA ARG A 104 5.80 11.00 -5.27
C ARG A 104 6.23 9.73 -5.98
N GLY A 105 6.35 8.61 -5.27
CA GLY A 105 6.69 7.34 -5.90
C GLY A 105 7.22 6.24 -4.99
N PRO A 106 7.94 6.54 -3.89
CA PRO A 106 8.46 5.50 -3.02
C PRO A 106 7.39 4.61 -2.42
N VAL A 107 7.79 3.41 -2.00
CA VAL A 107 6.98 2.50 -1.19
C VAL A 107 7.10 2.90 0.28
N TRP A 108 5.98 3.32 0.86
CA TRP A 108 5.88 3.61 2.29
C TRP A 108 5.23 2.46 3.03
N PHE A 109 5.96 1.90 3.98
CA PHE A 109 5.51 0.75 4.77
C PHE A 109 4.17 0.95 5.49
N PRO A 110 3.90 2.08 6.20
CA PRO A 110 2.67 2.21 6.99
C PRO A 110 1.42 2.19 6.12
N ILE A 111 1.46 2.84 4.95
CA ILE A 111 0.34 2.86 4.01
C ILE A 111 0.10 1.46 3.43
N ASN A 112 1.17 0.79 3.03
CA ASN A 112 1.11 -0.58 2.52
C ASN A 112 0.53 -1.56 3.57
N PHE A 113 0.98 -1.46 4.81
CA PHE A 113 0.45 -2.25 5.91
C PHE A 113 -1.06 -2.02 6.11
N LEU A 114 -1.51 -0.75 6.09
CA LEU A 114 -2.94 -0.42 6.20
C LEU A 114 -3.75 -0.95 5.01
N ILE A 115 -3.19 -0.98 3.80
CA ILE A 115 -3.82 -1.59 2.63
C ILE A 115 -4.01 -3.09 2.85
N VAL A 116 -2.96 -3.80 3.27
CA VAL A 116 -3.01 -5.25 3.56
C VAL A 116 -4.09 -5.54 4.62
N GLU A 117 -4.06 -4.85 5.76
CA GLU A 117 -5.07 -4.98 6.82
C GLU A 117 -6.49 -4.67 6.32
N SER A 118 -6.64 -3.64 5.48
CA SER A 118 -7.95 -3.27 4.92
C SER A 118 -8.49 -4.35 3.99
N LEU A 119 -7.65 -4.92 3.12
CA LEU A 119 -8.06 -6.01 2.22
C LEU A 119 -8.51 -7.25 3.01
N GLN A 120 -7.79 -7.60 4.07
CA GLN A 120 -8.20 -8.68 4.97
C GLN A 120 -9.54 -8.39 5.63
N ARG A 121 -9.76 -7.16 6.13
CA ARG A 121 -11.05 -6.75 6.71
C ARG A 121 -12.18 -6.81 5.69
N PHE A 122 -11.97 -6.32 4.47
CA PHE A 122 -12.96 -6.42 3.40
C PHE A 122 -13.25 -7.88 3.02
N TYR A 123 -12.23 -8.75 3.02
CA TYR A 123 -12.42 -10.20 2.83
C TYR A 123 -13.34 -10.78 3.91
N THR A 124 -13.19 -10.38 5.18
CA THR A 124 -14.06 -10.90 6.26
C THR A 124 -15.55 -10.60 6.07
N TYR A 125 -15.89 -9.60 5.25
CA TYR A 125 -17.26 -9.24 4.89
C TYR A 125 -17.71 -9.87 3.57
N TYR A 126 -16.91 -9.74 2.50
CA TYR A 126 -17.28 -10.21 1.16
C TYR A 126 -17.02 -11.70 0.91
N GLY A 127 -16.06 -12.30 1.62
CA GLY A 127 -15.62 -13.68 1.44
C GLY A 127 -15.14 -13.99 0.01
N ASP A 128 -15.21 -15.27 -0.35
CA ASP A 128 -14.68 -15.80 -1.61
C ASP A 128 -15.48 -15.39 -2.86
N SER A 129 -16.65 -14.78 -2.65
CA SER A 129 -17.54 -14.27 -3.70
C SER A 129 -17.03 -13.00 -4.38
N PHE A 130 -16.11 -12.28 -3.73
CA PHE A 130 -15.46 -11.11 -4.29
C PHE A 130 -14.05 -11.48 -4.74
N LYS A 131 -13.87 -11.49 -6.06
CA LYS A 131 -12.57 -11.66 -6.69
C LYS A 131 -12.19 -10.43 -7.52
N ILE A 132 -10.91 -10.14 -7.54
CA ILE A 132 -10.29 -9.08 -8.34
C ILE A 132 -9.11 -9.69 -9.11
N GLU A 133 -8.83 -9.13 -10.27
CA GLU A 133 -7.67 -9.53 -11.06
C GLU A 133 -6.37 -9.10 -10.36
N TYR A 134 -5.37 -9.97 -10.33
CA TYR A 134 -4.07 -9.67 -9.73
C TYR A 134 -2.92 -10.41 -10.45
N PRO A 135 -1.90 -9.68 -10.95
CA PRO A 135 -1.93 -8.25 -11.24
C PRO A 135 -3.05 -7.87 -12.20
N THR A 136 -3.45 -6.60 -12.26
CA THR A 136 -4.42 -6.12 -13.25
C THR A 136 -3.94 -6.45 -14.67
N GLY A 137 -4.83 -6.98 -15.52
CA GLY A 137 -4.50 -7.42 -16.88
C GLY A 137 -3.94 -8.84 -17.00
N SER A 138 -3.74 -9.57 -15.90
CA SER A 138 -3.19 -10.94 -15.91
C SER A 138 -4.21 -12.06 -16.23
N GLY A 139 -5.50 -11.77 -16.20
CA GLY A 139 -6.60 -12.74 -16.24
C GLY A 139 -6.78 -13.55 -14.93
N THR A 140 -5.86 -13.44 -13.97
CA THR A 140 -5.88 -14.25 -12.75
C THR A 140 -6.74 -13.59 -11.67
N LEU A 141 -7.85 -14.24 -11.30
CA LEU A 141 -8.79 -13.73 -10.31
C LEU A 141 -8.50 -14.29 -8.91
N LEU A 142 -8.13 -13.40 -8.00
CA LEU A 142 -7.83 -13.71 -6.59
C LEU A 142 -8.88 -13.09 -5.66
N THR A 143 -9.11 -13.74 -4.51
CA THR A 143 -9.86 -13.17 -3.40
C THR A 143 -9.07 -12.03 -2.74
N LEU A 144 -9.75 -11.17 -1.97
CA LEU A 144 -9.08 -10.10 -1.23
C LEU A 144 -8.05 -10.62 -0.21
N LYS A 145 -8.26 -11.83 0.35
CA LYS A 145 -7.27 -12.47 1.24
C LYS A 145 -6.00 -12.82 0.49
N GLU A 146 -6.11 -13.45 -0.68
CA GLU A 146 -4.97 -13.83 -1.51
C GLU A 146 -4.21 -12.61 -2.02
N VAL A 147 -4.92 -11.54 -2.42
CA VAL A 147 -4.26 -10.27 -2.80
C VAL A 147 -3.50 -9.67 -1.62
N ALA A 148 -4.08 -9.67 -0.41
CA ALA A 148 -3.39 -9.19 0.78
C ALA A 148 -2.11 -10.00 1.06
N SER A 149 -2.16 -11.33 0.92
CA SER A 149 -0.97 -12.20 1.03
C SER A 149 0.08 -11.87 -0.04
N LYS A 150 -0.33 -11.65 -1.29
CA LYS A 150 0.61 -11.30 -2.37
C LYS A 150 1.27 -9.93 -2.17
N LEU A 151 0.55 -8.94 -1.63
CA LEU A 151 1.15 -7.66 -1.26
C LEU A 151 2.11 -7.80 -0.07
N ALA A 152 1.77 -8.63 0.92
CA ALA A 152 2.69 -8.95 2.02
C ALA A 152 3.97 -9.64 1.52
N GLU A 153 3.87 -10.60 0.59
CA GLU A 153 5.02 -11.23 -0.06
C GLU A 153 5.93 -10.20 -0.73
N ARG A 154 5.37 -9.23 -1.47
CA ARG A 154 6.13 -8.14 -2.11
C ARG A 154 6.84 -7.26 -1.09
N LEU A 155 6.19 -6.90 0.02
CA LEU A 155 6.81 -6.12 1.10
C LEU A 155 7.92 -6.91 1.80
N ASN A 156 7.74 -8.22 1.99
CA ASN A 156 8.75 -9.10 2.57
C ASN A 156 10.02 -9.18 1.70
N LYS A 157 9.88 -9.12 0.37
CA LYS A 157 11.04 -9.09 -0.53
C LYS A 157 12.03 -7.97 -0.22
N LEU A 158 11.56 -6.80 0.26
CA LEU A 158 12.44 -5.68 0.61
C LEU A 158 13.57 -6.10 1.56
N LEU A 159 13.24 -6.92 2.56
CA LEU A 159 14.15 -7.27 3.64
C LEU A 159 14.67 -8.70 3.56
N LEU A 160 14.10 -9.57 2.72
CA LEU A 160 14.56 -10.95 2.53
C LEU A 160 15.65 -11.03 1.44
N ARG A 161 16.47 -12.08 1.52
CA ARG A 161 17.42 -12.38 0.42
C ARG A 161 16.66 -12.98 -0.75
N GLY A 162 16.92 -12.46 -1.95
CA GLY A 162 16.47 -13.04 -3.21
C GLY A 162 17.24 -14.30 -3.58
N ALA A 163 16.95 -14.83 -4.77
CA ALA A 163 17.65 -15.99 -5.32
C ALA A 163 19.14 -15.74 -5.60
N ASP A 164 19.51 -14.48 -5.81
CA ASP A 164 20.89 -14.00 -5.95
C ASP A 164 21.61 -13.81 -4.61
N GLY A 165 20.92 -14.07 -3.48
CA GLY A 165 21.45 -13.87 -2.14
C GLY A 165 21.46 -12.40 -1.68
N ARG A 166 20.96 -11.46 -2.49
CA ARG A 166 20.96 -10.02 -2.19
C ARG A 166 19.64 -9.57 -1.59
N ARG A 167 19.66 -8.49 -0.82
CA ARG A 167 18.47 -7.84 -0.26
C ARG A 167 18.21 -6.53 -1.00
N PRO A 168 17.01 -6.29 -1.54
CA PRO A 168 16.67 -5.02 -2.17
C PRO A 168 16.96 -3.83 -1.27
N ALA A 169 16.59 -3.88 0.01
CA ALA A 169 16.80 -2.76 0.96
C ALA A 169 18.26 -2.28 1.09
N PHE A 170 19.25 -3.14 0.80
CA PHE A 170 20.67 -2.77 0.83
C PHE A 170 21.17 -2.16 -0.48
N GLY A 171 20.36 -2.14 -1.55
CA GLY A 171 20.72 -1.62 -2.86
C GLY A 171 22.04 -2.21 -3.38
N ASP A 172 22.90 -1.35 -3.90
CA ASP A 172 24.19 -1.73 -4.48
C ASP A 172 25.35 -1.76 -3.48
N SER A 173 25.08 -1.66 -2.17
CA SER A 173 26.13 -1.68 -1.15
C SER A 173 26.74 -3.08 -1.01
N GLU A 174 27.86 -3.34 -1.69
CA GLU A 174 28.55 -4.65 -1.60
C GLU A 174 28.95 -5.02 -0.17
N LEU A 175 29.29 -4.03 0.66
CA LEU A 175 29.56 -4.22 2.08
C LEU A 175 28.33 -4.82 2.79
N LEU A 176 27.16 -4.20 2.64
CA LEU A 176 25.93 -4.68 3.28
C LEU A 176 25.40 -5.95 2.63
N GLN A 177 25.72 -6.23 1.37
CA GLN A 177 25.20 -7.42 0.68
C GLN A 177 26.02 -8.67 0.99
N THR A 178 27.35 -8.56 1.05
CA THR A 178 28.25 -9.72 0.99
C THR A 178 29.13 -9.91 2.21
N ASP A 179 29.46 -8.83 2.94
CA ASP A 179 30.41 -8.90 4.05
C ASP A 179 29.84 -9.76 5.20
N PRO A 180 30.55 -10.82 5.65
CA PRO A 180 30.09 -11.69 6.72
C PRO A 180 29.72 -10.99 8.03
N HIS A 181 30.29 -9.82 8.29
CA HIS A 181 30.04 -9.04 9.50
C HIS A 181 28.86 -8.08 9.37
N PHE A 182 28.46 -7.68 8.15
CA PHE A 182 27.41 -6.68 7.95
C PHE A 182 26.13 -7.22 7.27
N LYS A 183 26.22 -8.32 6.52
CA LYS A 183 25.14 -8.83 5.66
C LYS A 183 23.84 -9.25 6.33
N ASP A 184 23.85 -9.35 7.65
CA ASP A 184 22.71 -9.73 8.48
C ASP A 184 22.23 -8.58 9.39
N TYR A 185 22.86 -7.40 9.32
CA TYR A 185 22.43 -6.19 10.04
C TYR A 185 21.39 -5.42 9.22
N LEU A 186 20.14 -5.90 9.29
CA LEU A 186 19.01 -5.28 8.62
C LEU A 186 18.78 -3.84 9.10
N LEU A 187 18.60 -2.95 8.13
CA LEU A 187 18.24 -1.57 8.36
C LEU A 187 16.74 -1.39 8.10
N PHE A 188 16.09 -0.58 8.94
CA PHE A 188 14.68 -0.27 8.83
C PHE A 188 14.55 1.15 8.31
N HIS A 189 14.36 1.26 7.00
CA HIS A 189 14.32 2.55 6.31
C HIS A 189 12.98 3.25 6.47
N GLU A 190 13.00 4.58 6.29
CA GLU A 190 11.82 5.44 6.33
C GLU A 190 10.84 5.08 5.20
N TYR A 191 11.38 4.88 4.00
CA TYR A 191 10.69 4.43 2.80
C TYR A 191 11.67 3.66 1.90
N PHE A 192 11.13 3.03 0.87
CA PHE A 192 11.91 2.24 -0.08
C PHE A 192 11.68 2.76 -1.48
N HIS A 193 12.69 2.68 -2.32
CA HIS A 193 12.60 3.13 -3.68
C HIS A 193 11.52 2.36 -4.44
N GLY A 194 10.69 3.08 -5.21
CA GLY A 194 9.48 2.59 -5.84
C GLY A 194 9.69 1.48 -6.86
N ASP A 195 10.89 1.38 -7.45
CA ASP A 195 11.15 0.51 -8.60
C ASP A 195 12.18 -0.60 -8.36
N ASP A 196 13.13 -0.42 -7.44
CA ASP A 196 14.20 -1.41 -7.13
C ASP A 196 14.24 -1.80 -5.63
N GLY A 197 13.42 -1.16 -4.79
CA GLY A 197 13.24 -1.51 -3.39
C GLY A 197 14.39 -1.13 -2.45
N HIS A 198 15.39 -0.36 -2.89
CA HIS A 198 16.47 0.06 -1.98
C HIS A 198 15.99 1.00 -0.88
N GLY A 199 16.59 0.87 0.30
CA GLY A 199 16.20 1.63 1.49
C GLY A 199 16.63 3.09 1.42
N LEU A 200 15.74 4.00 1.76
CA LEU A 200 15.94 5.45 1.70
C LEU A 200 15.51 6.15 2.99
N GLY A 201 15.96 7.40 3.15
CA GLY A 201 15.72 8.19 4.37
C GLY A 201 16.37 7.58 5.61
N ALA A 202 15.82 7.86 6.79
CA ALA A 202 16.35 7.39 8.06
C ALA A 202 16.37 5.85 8.15
N SER A 203 17.53 5.26 8.46
CA SER A 203 17.76 3.79 8.43
C SER A 203 17.48 3.05 9.74
N HIS A 204 17.16 3.79 10.82
CA HIS A 204 16.80 3.25 12.14
C HIS A 204 15.31 3.52 12.46
N GLN A 205 14.46 3.52 11.43
CA GLN A 205 13.01 3.62 11.52
C GLN A 205 12.37 2.26 11.89
N THR A 206 12.79 1.68 13.01
CA THR A 206 12.04 0.62 13.72
C THR A 206 10.74 1.13 14.35
N GLY A 207 10.24 2.29 13.88
CA GLY A 207 8.85 2.69 13.98
C GLY A 207 7.98 1.89 13.01
N TRP A 208 7.46 2.53 11.96
CA TRP A 208 6.47 1.88 11.10
C TRP A 208 7.04 0.71 10.28
N THR A 209 8.33 0.69 9.93
CA THR A 209 8.91 -0.41 9.13
C THR A 209 9.05 -1.67 9.96
N GLY A 210 9.06 -1.56 11.29
CA GLY A 210 8.98 -2.71 12.22
C GLY A 210 7.70 -3.54 12.07
N LEU A 211 6.64 -2.98 11.45
CA LEU A 211 5.39 -3.70 11.16
C LEU A 211 5.60 -4.91 10.23
N ILE A 212 6.74 -5.01 9.53
CA ILE A 212 7.12 -6.20 8.76
C ILE A 212 7.05 -7.49 9.57
N ALA A 213 7.38 -7.43 10.86
CA ALA A 213 7.31 -8.61 11.74
C ALA A 213 5.90 -9.22 11.76
N LYS A 214 4.85 -8.40 11.60
CA LYS A 214 3.46 -8.85 11.53
C LYS A 214 3.09 -9.47 10.17
N LEU A 215 3.77 -9.06 9.09
CA LEU A 215 3.57 -9.59 7.74
C LEU A 215 4.39 -10.85 7.45
N LEU A 216 5.46 -11.10 8.22
CA LEU A 216 6.26 -12.32 8.13
C LEU A 216 5.65 -13.51 8.88
N GLN A 217 4.79 -13.25 9.87
CA GLN A 217 4.12 -14.31 10.60
C GLN A 217 3.00 -14.92 9.73
N PRO A 218 2.87 -16.26 9.70
CA PRO A 218 1.68 -16.90 9.14
C PRO A 218 0.44 -16.37 9.85
N GLN A 219 -0.55 -15.91 9.08
CA GLN A 219 -1.84 -15.44 9.60
C GLN A 219 -2.93 -16.49 9.48
#